data_AF-A0A940BWN8-F1
#
_entry.id   AF-A0A940BWN8-F1
#
_cell.length_a   1.000
_cell.length_b   1.000
_cell.length_c   1.000
_cell.angle_alpha   90.00
_cell.angle_beta   90.00
_cell.angle_gamma   90.00
#
_symmetry.space_group_name_H-M   'P 1'
#
loop_
_entity.id
_entity.type
_entity.pdbx_description
1 polymer ?
#
loop_
_entity_poly.entity_id
_entity_poly.type
_entity_poly.pdbx_seq_one_letter_code
_entity_poly.pdbx_strand_id
1 'polypeptide(L)'
;MKNDFERFDMSAPPVRTKWYLRPVTYLLSMPDVIKHKNKLTKIGTEELKPPFVLLCNHNAFMDFKVATKAIYPWRANYVVAIDGYIGREKLLRDVGCICKRKFTNDPILIKQLVQTIKNGDVAIIYPEARYSLCGTTAVLPESLGKLCKLLKVPVVTLICHGHHANSPFWNLHDRGIKPTEAEFKLLFDVETLKKTPVDELNRRIVEAFQYDDFAWQKDRGIRTTYKGRAEGLHKVLYQCPACMKEHKMSSSGTILRCNACGKEWNMTELGELEAVSGETEFSHIPDWYEWERLNVRREVEEGTYTSGELRVHVDTLPNAKKFIRLGNGTMVHDMNGFTVRGTDFDGDPFEMIKTVPSLYSCHIEYEYLGKYGDCVDLNTLEDTWYTYPEPDQDFSVTKMALATEELYFAFRRAQGKEYAPGLA
;
A
#
# COMPACT_ATOMS: atom_id res chain seq x y z
N MET A 1 -8.00 28.66 7.99
CA MET A 1 -7.42 28.60 9.34
C MET A 1 -6.40 29.69 9.39
N LYS A 2 -6.57 30.66 10.28
CA LYS A 2 -5.79 31.92 10.30
C LYS A 2 -4.32 31.73 10.69
N ASN A 3 -3.96 30.55 11.21
CA ASN A 3 -2.58 30.19 11.49
C ASN A 3 -2.06 29.22 10.42
N ASP A 4 -1.05 29.66 9.68
CA ASP A 4 -0.29 28.81 8.79
C ASP A 4 0.45 27.75 9.62
N PHE A 5 0.29 26.48 9.28
CA PHE A 5 0.98 25.40 9.97
C PHE A 5 2.42 25.34 9.51
N GLU A 6 3.36 25.12 10.43
CA GLU A 6 4.72 24.76 10.04
C GLU A 6 4.67 23.50 9.18
N ARG A 7 5.15 23.58 7.94
CA ARG A 7 5.13 22.44 7.00
C ARG A 7 6.37 21.57 7.19
N PHE A 8 6.23 20.28 6.89
CA PHE A 8 7.36 19.38 6.86
C PHE A 8 8.43 19.86 5.87
N ASP A 9 9.71 19.88 6.27
CA ASP A 9 10.79 20.13 5.34
C ASP A 9 11.04 18.90 4.45
N MET A 10 10.35 18.89 3.31
CA MET A 10 10.51 17.89 2.25
C MET A 10 11.85 18.03 1.53
N SER A 11 12.50 19.19 1.59
CA SER A 11 13.72 19.52 0.85
C SER A 11 15.01 19.11 1.55
N ALA A 12 14.93 18.84 2.86
CA ALA A 12 16.05 18.36 3.65
C ALA A 12 16.76 17.18 2.95
N PRO A 13 18.10 17.22 2.80
CA PRO A 13 18.84 16.19 2.11
C PRO A 13 18.74 14.85 2.84
N PRO A 14 18.84 13.72 2.14
CA PRO A 14 18.81 12.41 2.77
C PRO A 14 20.01 12.27 3.70
N VAL A 15 19.73 11.95 4.96
CA VAL A 15 20.77 11.69 5.96
C VAL A 15 21.25 10.25 5.80
N ARG A 16 22.56 10.03 5.81
CA ARG A 16 23.11 8.67 5.80
C ARG A 16 22.84 8.01 7.14
N THR A 17 22.39 6.75 7.14
CA THR A 17 22.18 5.99 8.37
C THR A 17 23.42 6.07 9.27
N LYS A 18 23.23 6.58 10.49
CA LYS A 18 24.33 6.69 11.46
C LYS A 18 24.92 5.31 11.75
N TRP A 19 26.24 5.24 11.84
CA TRP A 19 26.96 3.96 11.89
C TRP A 19 26.50 3.04 13.02
N TYR A 20 26.16 3.62 14.18
CA TYR A 20 25.70 2.91 15.38
C TYR A 20 24.23 2.49 15.31
N LEU A 21 23.41 3.15 14.47
CA LEU A 21 22.00 2.77 14.28
C LEU A 21 21.86 1.53 13.40
N ARG A 22 22.87 1.17 12.59
CA ARG A 22 22.85 -0.06 11.77
C ARG A 22 22.82 -1.34 12.62
N PRO A 23 23.75 -1.58 13.57
CA PRO A 23 23.65 -2.76 14.42
C PRO A 23 22.40 -2.71 15.31
N VAL A 24 21.96 -1.53 15.76
CA VAL A 24 20.72 -1.38 16.55
C VAL A 24 19.48 -1.79 15.75
N THR A 25 19.28 -1.27 14.55
CA THR A 25 18.13 -1.61 13.70
C THR A 25 18.13 -3.09 13.32
N TYR A 26 19.31 -3.67 13.06
CA TYR A 26 19.45 -5.11 12.87
C TYR A 26 19.00 -5.90 14.12
N LEU A 27 19.55 -5.58 15.30
CA LEU A 27 19.20 -6.23 16.56
C LEU A 27 17.71 -6.10 16.91
N LEU A 28 17.08 -4.96 16.61
CA LEU A 28 15.64 -4.75 16.81
C LEU A 28 14.78 -5.54 15.80
N SER A 29 15.32 -5.88 14.63
CA SER A 29 14.61 -6.64 13.59
C SER A 29 14.68 -8.16 13.82
N MET A 30 15.77 -8.65 14.41
CA MET A 30 16.04 -10.08 14.54
C MET A 30 15.01 -10.88 15.36
N PRO A 31 14.41 -10.38 16.46
CA PRO A 31 13.42 -11.13 17.22
C PRO A 31 12.27 -11.65 16.36
N ASP A 32 11.66 -10.79 15.54
CA ASP A 32 10.54 -11.19 14.69
C ASP A 32 10.98 -12.09 13.53
N VAL A 33 12.13 -11.77 12.92
CA VAL A 33 12.74 -12.64 11.89
C VAL A 33 12.93 -14.07 12.41
N ILE A 34 13.43 -14.22 13.65
CA ILE A 34 13.68 -15.52 14.28
C ILE A 34 12.36 -16.19 14.67
N LYS A 35 11.43 -15.43 15.28
CA LYS A 35 10.09 -15.90 15.70
C LYS A 35 9.34 -16.55 14.54
N HIS A 36 9.40 -15.93 13.36
CA HIS A 36 8.76 -16.39 12.14
C HIS A 36 9.62 -17.32 11.29
N LYS A 37 10.81 -17.71 11.78
CA LYS A 37 11.76 -18.58 11.07
C LYS A 37 11.99 -18.16 9.62
N ASN A 38 12.13 -16.85 9.40
CA ASN A 38 12.21 -16.29 8.06
C ASN A 38 13.39 -16.89 7.27
N LYS A 39 13.09 -17.47 6.11
CA LYS A 39 14.06 -18.01 5.16
C LYS A 39 14.34 -16.97 4.08
N LEU A 40 15.59 -16.55 3.97
CA LEU A 40 16.04 -15.60 2.95
C LEU A 40 16.83 -16.34 1.87
N THR A 41 16.32 -16.36 0.65
CA THR A 41 16.99 -16.90 -0.53
C THR A 41 17.65 -15.76 -1.29
N LYS A 42 18.94 -15.89 -1.61
CA LYS A 42 19.70 -14.91 -2.41
C LYS A 42 19.94 -15.47 -3.81
N ILE A 43 19.63 -14.69 -4.85
CA ILE A 43 19.68 -15.15 -6.25
C ILE A 43 20.46 -14.14 -7.09
N GLY A 44 21.67 -14.53 -7.53
CA GLY A 44 22.50 -13.69 -8.39
C GLY A 44 23.05 -12.44 -7.70
N THR A 45 23.19 -12.47 -6.36
CA THR A 45 23.64 -11.32 -5.54
C THR A 45 24.99 -11.56 -4.87
N GLU A 46 25.76 -12.55 -5.31
CA GLU A 46 27.02 -12.97 -4.71
C GLU A 46 28.08 -11.85 -4.77
N GLU A 47 28.11 -11.12 -5.89
CA GLU A 47 29.04 -10.01 -6.13
C GLU A 47 28.42 -8.62 -5.89
N LEU A 48 27.14 -8.57 -5.51
CA LEU A 48 26.41 -7.32 -5.32
C LEU A 48 27.01 -6.49 -4.19
N LYS A 49 27.30 -5.22 -4.47
CA LYS A 49 27.73 -4.22 -3.48
C LYS A 49 26.96 -2.92 -3.69
N PRO A 50 26.71 -2.13 -2.63
CA PRO A 50 26.14 -0.79 -2.76
C PRO A 50 27.02 0.12 -3.65
N PRO A 51 26.41 1.11 -4.33
CA PRO A 51 24.98 1.45 -4.31
C PRO A 51 24.14 0.59 -5.27
N PHE A 52 22.90 0.30 -4.89
CA PHE A 52 21.87 -0.32 -5.75
C PHE A 52 20.47 0.13 -5.30
N VAL A 53 19.48 -0.08 -6.17
CA VAL A 53 18.06 0.11 -5.85
C VAL A 53 17.48 -1.22 -5.38
N LEU A 54 16.81 -1.22 -4.24
CA LEU A 54 16.05 -2.34 -3.73
C LEU A 54 14.55 -2.05 -3.83
N LEU A 55 13.85 -2.85 -4.64
CA LEU A 55 12.40 -2.80 -4.79
C LEU A 55 11.77 -3.90 -3.95
N CYS A 56 10.85 -3.55 -3.05
CA CYS A 56 10.21 -4.50 -2.14
C CYS A 56 8.70 -4.54 -2.38
N ASN A 57 8.08 -5.73 -2.30
CA ASN A 57 6.62 -5.80 -2.15
C ASN A 57 6.20 -5.36 -0.73
N HIS A 58 4.94 -4.97 -0.57
CA HIS A 58 4.46 -4.42 0.70
C HIS A 58 3.24 -5.17 1.23
N ASN A 59 3.47 -6.04 2.22
CA ASN A 59 2.45 -6.90 2.81
C ASN A 59 2.23 -6.62 4.30
N ALA A 60 3.29 -6.32 5.06
CA ALA A 60 3.19 -6.04 6.50
C ALA A 60 4.43 -5.30 7.02
N PHE A 61 4.37 -4.78 8.26
CA PHE A 61 5.52 -4.12 8.88
C PHE A 61 6.77 -5.03 8.98
N MET A 62 6.56 -6.36 8.96
CA MET A 62 7.64 -7.35 8.94
C MET A 62 8.54 -7.23 7.70
N ASP A 63 8.06 -6.68 6.59
CA ASP A 63 8.85 -6.47 5.36
C ASP A 63 10.10 -5.65 5.66
N PHE A 64 9.99 -4.57 6.45
CA PHE A 64 11.12 -3.71 6.80
C PHE A 64 12.18 -4.42 7.65
N LYS A 65 11.76 -5.35 8.50
CA LYS A 65 12.65 -6.15 9.36
C LYS A 65 13.43 -7.16 8.51
N VAL A 66 12.76 -7.80 7.55
CA VAL A 66 13.39 -8.73 6.60
C VAL A 66 14.30 -7.98 5.64
N ALA A 67 13.91 -6.79 5.17
CA ALA A 67 14.78 -5.92 4.37
C ALA A 67 16.07 -5.57 5.13
N THR A 68 15.94 -5.15 6.39
CA THR A 68 17.09 -4.86 7.27
C THR A 68 18.02 -6.07 7.41
N LYS A 69 17.48 -7.28 7.59
CA LYS A 69 18.27 -8.52 7.58
C LYS A 69 18.97 -8.75 6.23
N ALA A 70 18.28 -8.55 5.12
CA ALA A 70 18.79 -8.87 3.79
C ALA A 70 20.00 -8.02 3.39
N ILE A 71 20.00 -6.74 3.77
CA ILE A 71 21.02 -5.77 3.38
C ILE A 71 22.10 -5.53 4.43
N TYR A 72 21.97 -6.03 5.65
CA TYR A 72 22.99 -5.82 6.69
C TYR A 72 24.36 -6.37 6.23
N PRO A 73 25.48 -5.63 6.39
CA PRO A 73 25.67 -4.39 7.15
C PRO A 73 25.63 -3.09 6.33
N TRP A 74 25.07 -3.10 5.13
CA TRP A 74 25.04 -1.94 4.23
C TRP A 74 24.16 -0.80 4.79
N ARG A 75 24.52 0.44 4.42
CA ARG A 75 23.69 1.61 4.69
C ARG A 75 22.55 1.66 3.68
N ALA A 76 21.39 2.12 4.12
CA ALA A 76 20.24 2.25 3.24
C ALA A 76 19.36 3.42 3.63
N ASN A 77 18.70 3.98 2.62
CA ASN A 77 17.67 4.99 2.79
C ASN A 77 16.32 4.44 2.34
N TYR A 78 15.33 4.54 3.22
CA TYR A 78 13.96 4.04 2.98
C TYR A 78 13.04 5.20 2.60
N VAL A 79 12.25 5.05 1.53
CA VAL A 79 11.13 5.97 1.27
C VAL A 79 10.00 5.63 2.25
N VAL A 80 9.61 6.58 3.09
CA VAL A 80 8.62 6.39 4.16
C VAL A 80 7.58 7.51 4.09
N ALA A 81 6.30 7.14 4.23
CA ALA A 81 5.21 8.10 4.23
C ALA A 81 5.25 9.02 5.47
N ILE A 82 4.74 10.25 5.34
CA ILE A 82 4.83 11.29 6.38
C ILE A 82 4.16 10.91 7.71
N ASP A 83 3.11 10.09 7.69
CA ASP A 83 2.47 9.54 8.89
C ASP A 83 3.43 8.65 9.70
N GLY A 84 4.33 7.97 8.98
CA GLY A 84 5.48 7.32 9.55
C GLY A 84 6.35 8.24 10.40
N TYR A 85 6.41 9.56 10.15
CA TYR A 85 7.28 10.49 10.88
C TYR A 85 6.68 11.05 12.18
N ILE A 86 5.39 10.84 12.44
CA ILE A 86 4.70 11.43 13.59
C ILE A 86 5.44 11.15 14.91
N GLY A 87 5.89 12.23 15.58
CA GLY A 87 6.59 12.18 16.86
C GLY A 87 8.04 11.65 16.80
N ARG A 88 8.56 11.31 15.62
CA ARG A 88 9.87 10.63 15.47
C ARG A 88 10.70 11.10 14.28
N GLU A 89 10.50 12.33 13.80
CA GLU A 89 11.17 12.86 12.62
C GLU A 89 12.69 12.73 12.67
N LYS A 90 13.33 13.24 13.75
CA LYS A 90 14.78 13.19 13.89
C LYS A 90 15.32 11.75 13.85
N LEU A 91 14.62 10.82 14.50
CA LEU A 91 15.00 9.41 14.52
C LEU A 91 14.91 8.82 13.11
N LEU A 92 13.80 9.02 12.40
CA LEU A 92 13.61 8.51 11.04
C LEU A 92 14.63 9.08 10.07
N ARG A 93 14.93 10.38 10.15
CA ARG A 93 16.04 10.97 9.37
C ARG A 93 17.38 10.31 9.73
N ASP A 94 17.69 10.17 11.01
CA ASP A 94 18.96 9.59 11.48
C ASP A 94 19.17 8.11 11.06
N VAL A 95 18.08 7.33 10.91
CA VAL A 95 18.16 5.96 10.37
C VAL A 95 18.16 5.90 8.83
N GLY A 96 18.00 7.03 8.15
CA GLY A 96 18.10 7.15 6.70
C GLY A 96 16.76 7.21 5.96
N CYS A 97 15.63 7.42 6.64
CA CYS A 97 14.37 7.55 5.94
C CYS A 97 14.30 8.87 5.13
N ILE A 98 13.65 8.79 3.97
CA ILE A 98 13.29 9.89 3.08
C ILE A 98 11.76 10.04 3.17
N CYS A 99 11.27 11.23 3.51
CA CYS A 99 9.84 11.46 3.66
C CYS A 99 9.17 11.56 2.28
N LYS A 100 7.98 10.97 2.14
CA LYS A 100 7.14 11.07 0.94
C LYS A 100 5.69 11.30 1.34
N ARG A 101 4.93 12.03 0.51
CA ARG A 101 3.46 11.98 0.51
C ARG A 101 2.97 11.01 -0.57
N LYS A 102 2.05 10.10 -0.22
CA LYS A 102 1.65 8.98 -1.09
C LYS A 102 0.98 9.48 -2.37
N PHE A 103 1.14 8.75 -3.46
CA PHE A 103 0.49 9.04 -4.76
C PHE A 103 0.68 10.48 -5.29
N THR A 104 1.81 11.12 -4.94
CA THR A 104 2.22 12.43 -5.47
C THR A 104 3.41 12.30 -6.42
N ASN A 105 3.41 13.15 -7.46
CA ASN A 105 4.54 13.33 -8.38
C ASN A 105 5.58 14.26 -7.75
N ASP A 106 6.49 13.67 -6.97
CA ASP A 106 7.46 14.40 -6.16
C ASP A 106 8.86 14.41 -6.84
N PRO A 107 9.26 15.50 -7.50
CA PRO A 107 10.59 15.63 -8.08
C PRO A 107 11.71 15.77 -7.04
N ILE A 108 11.39 16.17 -5.81
CA ILE A 108 12.37 16.29 -4.71
C ILE A 108 12.81 14.88 -4.28
N LEU A 109 11.87 13.95 -4.14
CA LEU A 109 12.17 12.55 -3.87
C LEU A 109 13.17 11.95 -4.87
N ILE A 110 12.99 12.23 -6.17
CA ILE A 110 13.93 11.76 -7.21
C ILE A 110 15.34 12.30 -6.95
N LYS A 111 15.48 13.59 -6.61
CA LYS A 111 16.79 14.19 -6.27
C LYS A 111 17.40 13.55 -5.02
N GLN A 112 16.58 13.27 -4.00
CA GLN A 112 17.04 12.62 -2.77
C GLN A 112 17.51 11.18 -3.05
N LEU A 113 16.80 10.41 -3.89
CA LEU A 113 17.23 9.08 -4.31
C LEU A 113 18.56 9.12 -5.10
N VAL A 114 18.71 10.09 -6.02
CA VAL A 114 19.99 10.32 -6.71
C VAL A 114 21.11 10.62 -5.70
N GLN A 115 20.84 11.43 -4.68
CA GLN A 115 21.83 11.72 -3.64
C GLN A 115 22.17 10.49 -2.77
N THR A 116 21.19 9.65 -2.43
CA THR A 116 21.42 8.36 -1.75
C THR A 116 22.37 7.48 -2.55
N ILE A 117 22.16 7.37 -3.86
CA ILE A 117 23.04 6.59 -4.75
C ILE A 117 24.45 7.21 -4.80
N LYS A 118 24.56 8.54 -4.91
CA LYS A 118 25.87 9.24 -4.86
C LYS A 118 26.62 9.03 -3.54
N ASN A 119 25.90 8.87 -2.43
CA ASN A 119 26.49 8.56 -1.13
C ASN A 119 27.05 7.12 -1.04
N GLY A 120 26.76 6.27 -2.02
CA GLY A 120 27.12 4.85 -2.02
C GLY A 120 26.20 4.00 -1.15
N ASP A 121 25.01 4.49 -0.82
CA ASP A 121 24.04 3.81 0.05
C ASP A 121 22.97 3.10 -0.81
N VAL A 122 22.24 2.14 -0.23
CA VAL A 122 21.13 1.43 -0.89
C VAL A 122 19.88 2.29 -0.87
N ALA A 123 19.20 2.44 -2.01
CA ALA A 123 17.91 3.11 -2.08
C ALA A 123 16.77 2.08 -2.02
N ILE A 124 15.99 2.08 -0.94
CA ILE A 124 14.90 1.11 -0.73
C ILE A 124 13.55 1.76 -1.01
N ILE A 125 12.79 1.14 -1.91
CA ILE A 125 11.50 1.63 -2.40
C ILE A 125 10.48 0.49 -2.35
N TYR A 126 9.31 0.78 -1.81
CA TYR A 126 8.12 -0.06 -1.89
C TYR A 126 7.19 0.56 -2.96
N PRO A 127 7.31 0.17 -4.24
CA PRO A 127 6.67 0.88 -5.35
C PRO A 127 5.15 0.76 -5.36
N GLU A 128 4.59 -0.22 -4.67
CA GLU A 128 3.14 -0.38 -4.43
C GLU A 128 2.56 0.74 -3.55
N ALA A 129 3.42 1.48 -2.82
CA ALA A 129 3.12 2.66 -2.01
C ALA A 129 2.12 2.48 -0.84
N ARG A 130 1.53 1.30 -0.69
CA ARG A 130 0.62 0.88 0.38
C ARG A 130 0.75 -0.63 0.63
N TYR A 131 0.27 -1.11 1.77
CA TYR A 131 0.15 -2.55 1.98
C TYR A 131 -0.86 -3.16 0.99
N SER A 132 -0.61 -4.41 0.59
CA SER A 132 -1.58 -5.18 -0.18
C SER A 132 -2.88 -5.36 0.60
N LEU A 133 -4.01 -5.09 -0.05
CA LEU A 133 -5.34 -5.19 0.54
C LEU A 133 -5.82 -6.64 0.62
N CYS A 134 -5.42 -7.47 -0.34
CA CYS A 134 -5.86 -8.87 -0.49
C CYS A 134 -4.72 -9.89 -0.61
N GLY A 135 -3.47 -9.49 -0.33
CA GLY A 135 -2.32 -10.41 -0.30
C GLY A 135 -1.69 -10.68 -1.67
N THR A 136 -2.10 -9.94 -2.70
CA THR A 136 -1.52 -9.97 -4.05
C THR A 136 -0.92 -8.61 -4.42
N THR A 137 -0.19 -8.60 -5.53
CA THR A 137 0.50 -7.43 -6.09
C THR A 137 -0.46 -6.27 -6.36
N ALA A 138 -0.07 -5.06 -5.94
CA ALA A 138 -0.77 -3.84 -6.33
C ALA A 138 -0.19 -3.26 -7.64
N VAL A 139 -0.94 -2.36 -8.28
CA VAL A 139 -0.46 -1.69 -9.51
C VAL A 139 0.83 -0.90 -9.24
N LEU A 140 1.80 -1.01 -10.15
CA LEU A 140 3.10 -0.34 -10.05
C LEU A 140 3.15 0.89 -10.97
N PRO A 141 3.84 1.98 -10.59
CA PRO A 141 3.91 3.16 -11.44
C PRO A 141 4.76 2.91 -12.70
N GLU A 142 4.26 3.29 -13.90
CA GLU A 142 4.97 3.21 -15.19
C GLU A 142 6.30 4.00 -15.19
N SER A 143 6.41 4.98 -14.29
CA SER A 143 7.64 5.76 -14.08
C SER A 143 8.78 4.99 -13.41
N LEU A 144 8.52 3.80 -12.84
CA LEU A 144 9.50 3.03 -12.08
C LEU A 144 10.72 2.61 -12.93
N GLY A 145 10.51 2.11 -14.15
CA GLY A 145 11.59 1.76 -15.07
C GLY A 145 12.43 2.98 -15.48
N LYS A 146 11.80 4.16 -15.63
CA LYS A 146 12.49 5.43 -15.90
C LYS A 146 13.36 5.85 -14.71
N LEU A 147 12.84 5.71 -13.49
CA LEU A 147 13.58 5.95 -12.25
C LEU A 147 14.80 5.02 -12.14
N CYS A 148 14.62 3.72 -12.35
CA CYS A 148 15.72 2.75 -12.34
C CYS A 148 16.82 3.14 -13.34
N LYS A 149 16.47 3.46 -14.60
CA LYS A 149 17.44 3.92 -15.60
C LYS A 149 18.14 5.22 -15.20
N LEU A 150 17.42 6.15 -14.59
CA LEU A 150 17.98 7.42 -14.15
C LEU A 150 19.08 7.22 -13.09
N LEU A 151 18.88 6.27 -12.18
CA LEU A 151 19.79 5.99 -11.06
C LEU A 151 21.07 5.25 -11.49
N LYS A 152 21.04 4.52 -12.62
CA LYS A 152 22.23 3.88 -13.25
C LYS A 152 23.02 2.96 -12.32
N VAL A 153 22.33 2.24 -11.45
CA VAL A 153 22.90 1.25 -10.53
C VAL A 153 22.14 -0.07 -10.66
N PRO A 154 22.66 -1.20 -10.14
CA PRO A 154 21.91 -2.45 -10.13
C PRO A 154 20.53 -2.29 -9.49
N VAL A 155 19.58 -3.08 -9.96
CA VAL A 155 18.22 -3.13 -9.42
C VAL A 155 17.97 -4.53 -8.90
N VAL A 156 17.55 -4.60 -7.65
CA VAL A 156 17.36 -5.82 -6.88
C VAL A 156 15.93 -5.83 -6.37
N THR A 157 15.30 -6.99 -6.33
CA THR A 157 13.99 -7.16 -5.70
C THR A 157 14.12 -7.89 -4.38
N LEU A 158 13.26 -7.56 -3.42
CA LEU A 158 13.02 -8.34 -2.21
C LEU A 158 11.52 -8.65 -2.12
N ILE A 159 11.14 -9.85 -2.50
CA ILE A 159 9.74 -10.30 -2.44
C ILE A 159 9.56 -11.16 -1.21
N CYS A 160 8.72 -10.70 -0.29
CA CYS A 160 8.39 -11.39 0.96
C CYS A 160 7.07 -12.15 0.83
N HIS A 161 7.06 -13.38 1.33
CA HIS A 161 5.92 -14.29 1.36
C HIS A 161 5.56 -14.73 2.79
N GLY A 162 4.27 -14.89 3.04
CA GLY A 162 3.66 -15.22 4.33
C GLY A 162 3.43 -14.04 5.25
N HIS A 163 3.79 -12.82 4.83
CA HIS A 163 3.66 -11.63 5.66
C HIS A 163 2.21 -11.12 5.70
N HIS A 164 1.49 -11.15 4.59
CA HIS A 164 0.07 -10.78 4.54
C HIS A 164 -0.77 -11.85 5.23
N ALA A 165 -0.51 -13.13 4.99
CA ALA A 165 -1.17 -14.23 5.69
C ALA A 165 -0.97 -14.14 7.22
N ASN A 166 0.20 -13.65 7.68
CA ASN A 166 0.51 -13.48 9.10
C ASN A 166 -0.18 -12.30 9.77
N SER A 167 -0.27 -11.16 9.07
CA SER A 167 -0.74 -9.90 9.62
C SER A 167 -1.27 -9.04 8.48
N PRO A 168 -2.44 -9.39 7.92
CA PRO A 168 -2.97 -8.67 6.77
C PRO A 168 -3.36 -7.26 7.16
N PHE A 169 -3.40 -6.34 6.20
CA PHE A 169 -3.66 -4.93 6.43
C PHE A 169 -4.97 -4.65 7.20
N TRP A 170 -5.99 -5.47 6.97
CA TRP A 170 -7.30 -5.39 7.62
C TRP A 170 -7.35 -6.06 9.01
N ASN A 171 -6.29 -6.74 9.44
CA ASN A 171 -6.17 -7.33 10.78
C ASN A 171 -4.69 -7.50 11.17
N LEU A 172 -4.15 -6.50 11.85
CA LEU A 172 -2.72 -6.40 12.16
C LEU A 172 -2.26 -7.30 13.31
N HIS A 173 -3.11 -8.23 13.79
CA HIS A 173 -2.68 -9.22 14.76
C HIS A 173 -1.67 -10.18 14.16
N ASP A 174 -0.66 -10.53 14.95
CA ASP A 174 0.31 -11.55 14.57
C ASP A 174 -0.29 -12.95 14.74
N ARG A 175 -0.45 -13.64 13.61
CA ARG A 175 -1.08 -14.97 13.52
C ARG A 175 -0.08 -16.12 13.71
N GLY A 176 1.21 -15.83 13.91
CA GLY A 176 2.25 -16.82 14.20
C GLY A 176 2.66 -17.69 13.01
N ILE A 177 2.45 -17.22 11.78
CA ILE A 177 2.86 -17.88 10.53
C ILE A 177 4.36 -18.10 10.53
N LYS A 178 4.76 -19.35 10.31
CA LYS A 178 6.17 -19.74 10.21
C LYS A 178 6.29 -21.07 9.45
N PRO A 179 7.32 -21.24 8.61
CA PRO A 179 8.31 -20.23 8.22
C PRO A 179 7.70 -19.17 7.28
N THR A 180 8.15 -17.92 7.36
CA THR A 180 7.99 -16.96 6.25
C THR A 180 9.17 -17.06 5.27
N GLU A 181 8.99 -16.64 4.03
CA GLU A 181 9.99 -16.73 2.97
C GLU A 181 10.28 -15.35 2.37
N ALA A 182 11.50 -15.12 1.89
CA ALA A 182 11.85 -13.92 1.16
C ALA A 182 12.90 -14.20 0.08
N GLU A 183 12.69 -13.64 -1.11
CA GLU A 183 13.60 -13.76 -2.25
C GLU A 183 14.30 -12.44 -2.53
N PHE A 184 15.63 -12.41 -2.33
CA PHE A 184 16.50 -11.28 -2.62
C PHE A 184 17.25 -11.54 -3.93
N LYS A 185 16.79 -10.92 -5.02
CA LYS A 185 17.17 -11.29 -6.38
C LYS A 185 17.71 -10.10 -7.17
N LEU A 186 18.87 -10.26 -7.80
CA LEU A 186 19.35 -9.30 -8.79
C LEU A 186 18.46 -9.37 -10.03
N LEU A 187 17.70 -8.31 -10.29
CA LEU A 187 16.80 -8.23 -11.44
C LEU A 187 17.51 -7.67 -12.67
N PHE A 188 18.32 -6.63 -12.47
CA PHE A 188 19.13 -6.01 -13.52
C PHE A 188 20.50 -5.60 -12.98
N ASP A 189 21.57 -6.04 -13.64
CA ASP A 189 22.87 -5.39 -13.52
C ASP A 189 22.89 -4.06 -14.31
N VAL A 190 23.97 -3.29 -14.18
CA VAL A 190 24.10 -1.97 -14.81
C VAL A 190 24.04 -2.04 -16.33
N GLU A 191 24.68 -3.05 -16.94
CA GLU A 191 24.76 -3.19 -18.39
C GLU A 191 23.42 -3.60 -19.00
N THR A 192 22.73 -4.54 -18.37
CA THR A 192 21.39 -4.99 -18.74
C THR A 192 20.40 -3.85 -18.57
N LEU A 193 20.45 -3.12 -17.43
CA LEU A 193 19.58 -1.97 -17.19
C LEU A 193 19.74 -0.88 -18.27
N LYS A 194 20.97 -0.61 -18.70
CA LYS A 194 21.26 0.39 -19.73
C LYS A 194 20.68 0.00 -21.10
N LYS A 195 20.81 -1.28 -21.48
CA LYS A 195 20.40 -1.82 -22.79
C LYS A 195 18.90 -2.10 -22.89
N THR A 196 18.24 -2.44 -21.79
CA THR A 196 16.82 -2.86 -21.80
C THR A 196 15.91 -1.64 -22.00
N PRO A 197 14.94 -1.64 -22.95
CA PRO A 197 13.94 -0.58 -23.10
C PRO A 197 13.09 -0.38 -21.83
N VAL A 198 12.54 0.83 -21.63
CA VAL A 198 11.79 1.15 -20.40
C VAL A 198 10.54 0.26 -20.23
N ASP A 199 9.79 0.01 -21.31
CA ASP A 199 8.58 -0.81 -21.24
C ASP A 199 8.91 -2.26 -20.85
N GLU A 200 10.02 -2.79 -21.37
CA GLU A 200 10.54 -4.11 -21.02
C GLU A 200 11.06 -4.16 -19.57
N LEU A 201 11.67 -3.08 -19.08
CA LEU A 201 12.04 -2.97 -17.66
C LEU A 201 10.80 -3.04 -16.77
N ASN A 202 9.77 -2.25 -17.09
CA ASN A 202 8.53 -2.23 -16.32
C ASN A 202 7.86 -3.61 -16.35
N ARG A 203 7.78 -4.27 -17.51
CA ARG A 203 7.24 -5.63 -17.63
C ARG A 203 7.96 -6.62 -16.72
N ARG A 204 9.29 -6.65 -16.77
CA ARG A 204 10.11 -7.55 -15.94
C ARG A 204 10.05 -7.21 -14.44
N ILE A 205 9.83 -5.95 -14.07
CA ILE A 205 9.58 -5.56 -12.67
C ILE A 205 8.21 -6.08 -12.23
N VAL A 206 7.16 -5.87 -13.02
CA VAL A 206 5.81 -6.39 -12.74
C VAL A 206 5.84 -7.90 -12.58
N GLU A 207 6.51 -8.62 -13.48
CA GLU A 207 6.70 -10.08 -13.39
C GLU A 207 7.41 -10.50 -12.10
N ALA A 208 8.46 -9.77 -11.70
CA ALA A 208 9.16 -10.04 -10.45
C ALA A 208 8.30 -9.74 -9.21
N PHE A 209 7.30 -8.87 -9.34
CA PHE A 209 6.36 -8.51 -8.29
C PHE A 209 5.11 -9.39 -8.26
N GLN A 210 4.95 -10.37 -9.16
CA GLN A 210 3.80 -11.28 -9.09
C GLN A 210 3.94 -12.21 -7.88
N TYR A 211 3.08 -12.00 -6.87
CA TYR A 211 2.99 -12.85 -5.69
C TYR A 211 1.54 -12.99 -5.24
N ASP A 212 1.26 -14.09 -4.56
CA ASP A 212 -0.02 -14.39 -3.94
C ASP A 212 0.23 -15.08 -2.61
N ASP A 213 -0.04 -14.37 -1.51
CA ASP A 213 0.27 -14.85 -0.17
C ASP A 213 -0.68 -15.96 0.30
N PHE A 214 -1.92 -15.98 -0.19
CA PHE A 214 -2.90 -17.02 0.13
C PHE A 214 -2.59 -18.31 -0.64
N ALA A 215 -2.26 -18.22 -1.92
CA ALA A 215 -1.79 -19.36 -2.70
C ALA A 215 -0.48 -19.92 -2.13
N TRP A 216 0.48 -19.05 -1.79
CA TRP A 216 1.72 -19.44 -1.11
C TRP A 216 1.45 -20.18 0.21
N GLN A 217 0.51 -19.68 1.03
CA GLN A 217 0.14 -20.31 2.29
C GLN A 217 -0.40 -21.73 2.06
N LYS A 218 -1.30 -21.89 1.10
CA LYS A 218 -1.93 -23.16 0.72
C LYS A 218 -0.91 -24.15 0.19
N ASP A 219 -0.07 -23.75 -0.76
CA ASP A 219 0.95 -24.60 -1.39
C ASP A 219 1.99 -25.12 -0.38
N ARG A 220 2.29 -24.32 0.66
CA ARG A 220 3.18 -24.71 1.75
C ARG A 220 2.48 -25.49 2.86
N GLY A 221 1.16 -25.64 2.81
CA GLY A 221 0.36 -26.29 3.85
C GLY A 221 0.44 -25.58 5.21
N ILE A 222 0.65 -24.26 5.22
CA ILE A 222 0.84 -23.49 6.45
C ILE A 222 -0.52 -23.12 7.04
N ARG A 223 -0.82 -23.66 8.23
CA ARG A 223 -2.10 -23.45 8.90
C ARG A 223 -2.07 -22.25 9.84
N THR A 224 -3.09 -21.40 9.74
CA THR A 224 -3.37 -20.26 10.62
C THR A 224 -4.47 -20.63 11.62
N THR A 225 -4.09 -20.98 12.84
CA THR A 225 -5.04 -21.35 13.91
C THR A 225 -5.63 -20.16 14.67
N TYR A 226 -5.30 -18.93 14.26
CA TYR A 226 -5.84 -17.72 14.86
C TYR A 226 -7.38 -17.69 14.75
N LYS A 227 -8.04 -17.47 15.89
CA LYS A 227 -9.51 -17.59 16.02
C LYS A 227 -10.27 -16.44 15.34
N GLY A 228 -9.64 -15.27 15.23
CA GLY A 228 -10.18 -14.06 14.59
C GLY A 228 -9.75 -13.90 13.13
N ARG A 229 -9.36 -14.98 12.43
CA ARG A 229 -8.71 -14.86 11.11
C ARG A 229 -9.56 -14.23 10.02
N ALA A 230 -10.89 -14.20 10.14
CA ALA A 230 -11.77 -13.50 9.21
C ALA A 230 -12.12 -12.07 9.66
N GLU A 231 -11.81 -11.69 10.91
CA GLU A 231 -12.17 -10.37 11.46
C GLU A 231 -11.48 -9.25 10.67
N GLY A 232 -12.29 -8.33 10.15
CA GLY A 232 -11.86 -7.23 9.27
C GLY A 232 -12.01 -7.52 7.78
N LEU A 233 -12.14 -8.78 7.37
CA LEU A 233 -12.16 -9.17 5.95
C LEU A 233 -13.34 -8.55 5.17
N HIS A 234 -14.47 -8.30 5.84
CA HIS A 234 -15.63 -7.61 5.24
C HIS A 234 -15.36 -6.19 4.76
N LYS A 235 -14.28 -5.55 5.24
CA LYS A 235 -13.85 -4.23 4.73
C LYS A 235 -13.19 -4.37 3.37
N VAL A 236 -12.46 -5.47 3.14
CA VAL A 236 -11.86 -5.79 1.84
C VAL A 236 -12.94 -6.33 0.90
N LEU A 237 -13.70 -7.33 1.34
CA LEU A 237 -14.78 -7.98 0.60
C LEU A 237 -16.11 -7.33 0.98
N TYR A 238 -16.38 -6.16 0.40
CA TYR A 238 -17.49 -5.28 0.75
C TYR A 238 -18.80 -5.61 0.01
N GLN A 239 -18.74 -6.42 -1.05
CA GLN A 239 -19.89 -6.78 -1.89
C GLN A 239 -20.17 -8.28 -1.84
N CYS A 240 -21.44 -8.65 -1.65
CA CYS A 240 -21.86 -10.05 -1.57
C CYS A 240 -22.03 -10.68 -2.97
N PRO A 241 -21.36 -11.79 -3.31
CA PRO A 241 -21.47 -12.43 -4.62
C PRO A 241 -22.78 -13.19 -4.81
N ALA A 242 -23.44 -13.60 -3.71
CA ALA A 242 -24.71 -14.30 -3.78
C ALA A 242 -25.91 -13.38 -4.06
N CYS A 243 -25.88 -12.13 -3.60
CA CYS A 243 -27.03 -11.22 -3.71
C CYS A 243 -26.71 -9.83 -4.25
N MET A 244 -25.47 -9.58 -4.66
CA MET A 244 -24.94 -8.34 -5.24
C MET A 244 -24.97 -7.09 -4.32
N LYS A 245 -25.56 -7.18 -3.12
CA LYS A 245 -25.63 -6.06 -2.19
C LYS A 245 -24.24 -5.68 -1.66
N GLU A 246 -23.93 -4.40 -1.72
CA GLU A 246 -22.74 -3.76 -1.16
C GLU A 246 -23.00 -3.33 0.29
N HIS A 247 -21.93 -3.12 1.06
CA HIS A 247 -21.94 -2.50 2.40
C HIS A 247 -22.74 -3.27 3.47
N LYS A 248 -23.17 -4.51 3.17
CA LYS A 248 -23.89 -5.38 4.11
C LYS A 248 -23.05 -6.60 4.53
N MET A 249 -21.76 -6.59 4.24
CA MET A 249 -20.83 -7.63 4.69
C MET A 249 -20.37 -7.36 6.12
N SER A 250 -20.20 -8.41 6.91
CA SER A 250 -19.63 -8.35 8.26
C SER A 250 -18.78 -9.59 8.53
N SER A 251 -17.86 -9.52 9.49
CA SER A 251 -17.00 -10.66 9.84
C SER A 251 -16.82 -10.78 11.34
N SER A 252 -16.78 -12.01 11.86
CA SER A 252 -16.49 -12.30 13.27
C SER A 252 -15.84 -13.68 13.42
N GLY A 253 -14.75 -13.77 14.18
CA GLY A 253 -13.99 -15.00 14.33
C GLY A 253 -13.45 -15.51 13.00
N THR A 254 -14.02 -16.62 12.52
CA THR A 254 -13.67 -17.27 11.25
C THR A 254 -14.75 -17.08 10.19
N ILE A 255 -15.85 -16.39 10.50
CA ILE A 255 -17.01 -16.27 9.63
C ILE A 255 -17.05 -14.89 8.96
N LEU A 256 -17.24 -14.88 7.65
CA LEU A 256 -17.68 -13.75 6.85
C LEU A 256 -19.18 -13.94 6.54
N ARG A 257 -20.00 -12.89 6.68
CA ARG A 257 -21.46 -12.96 6.57
C ARG A 257 -22.01 -11.79 5.77
N CYS A 258 -22.98 -12.07 4.90
CA CYS A 258 -23.84 -11.05 4.31
C CYS A 258 -25.09 -10.84 5.18
N ASN A 259 -25.24 -9.66 5.77
CA ASN A 259 -26.39 -9.28 6.60
C ASN A 259 -27.68 -9.09 5.82
N ALA A 260 -27.61 -9.11 4.48
CA ALA A 260 -28.77 -8.82 3.64
C ALA A 260 -29.43 -10.06 3.02
N CYS A 261 -28.69 -11.14 2.81
CA CYS A 261 -29.23 -12.45 2.37
C CYS A 261 -28.98 -13.57 3.38
N GLY A 262 -28.18 -13.33 4.42
CA GLY A 262 -27.86 -14.31 5.46
C GLY A 262 -26.78 -15.32 5.08
N LYS A 263 -26.20 -15.25 3.88
CA LYS A 263 -25.14 -16.18 3.47
C LYS A 263 -23.87 -15.99 4.31
N GLU A 264 -23.21 -17.10 4.61
CA GLU A 264 -22.02 -17.17 5.45
C GLU A 264 -20.92 -18.00 4.78
N TRP A 265 -19.67 -17.57 4.98
CA TRP A 265 -18.47 -18.27 4.56
C TRP A 265 -17.53 -18.41 5.75
N ASN A 266 -17.01 -19.62 5.96
CA ASN A 266 -15.97 -19.90 6.93
C ASN A 266 -14.60 -19.79 6.27
N MET A 267 -13.73 -18.96 6.84
CA MET A 267 -12.32 -18.91 6.47
C MET A 267 -11.60 -20.12 7.10
N THR A 268 -11.05 -20.99 6.28
CA THR A 268 -10.30 -22.17 6.74
C THR A 268 -8.96 -21.76 7.34
N GLU A 269 -8.26 -22.70 7.97
CA GLU A 269 -6.91 -22.44 8.46
C GLU A 269 -5.88 -22.29 7.34
N LEU A 270 -6.21 -22.67 6.10
CA LEU A 270 -5.35 -22.48 4.93
C LEU A 270 -5.62 -21.15 4.20
N GLY A 271 -6.53 -20.31 4.71
CA GLY A 271 -6.82 -19.01 4.14
C GLY A 271 -7.90 -19.01 3.05
N GLU A 272 -8.52 -20.16 2.79
CA GLU A 272 -9.61 -20.30 1.81
C GLU A 272 -10.96 -19.95 2.45
N LEU A 273 -11.94 -19.55 1.64
CA LEU A 273 -13.33 -19.36 2.04
C LEU A 273 -14.16 -20.58 1.63
N GLU A 274 -15.01 -21.06 2.52
CA GLU A 274 -15.97 -22.14 2.26
C GLU A 274 -17.36 -21.66 2.67
N ALA A 275 -18.34 -21.69 1.77
CA ALA A 275 -19.72 -21.39 2.12
C ALA A 275 -20.21 -22.38 3.19
N VAL A 276 -20.83 -21.86 4.24
CA VAL A 276 -21.41 -22.69 5.32
C VAL A 276 -22.59 -23.52 4.78
N SER A 277 -23.31 -22.97 3.80
CA SER A 277 -24.33 -23.70 3.04
C SER A 277 -24.40 -23.21 1.59
N GLY A 278 -24.68 -24.14 0.67
CA GLY A 278 -24.77 -23.87 -0.76
C GLY A 278 -23.40 -23.84 -1.47
N GLU A 279 -23.36 -23.14 -2.59
CA GLU A 279 -22.15 -22.97 -3.41
C GLU A 279 -21.15 -22.01 -2.77
N THR A 280 -19.85 -22.27 -2.92
CA THR A 280 -18.78 -21.32 -2.62
C THR A 280 -18.43 -20.57 -3.90
N GLU A 281 -18.87 -19.32 -4.05
CA GLU A 281 -18.60 -18.53 -5.27
C GLU A 281 -17.11 -18.27 -5.47
N PHE A 282 -16.41 -17.95 -4.39
CA PHE A 282 -14.97 -17.68 -4.39
C PHE A 282 -14.33 -18.33 -3.18
N SER A 283 -13.52 -19.37 -3.41
CA SER A 283 -12.72 -19.98 -2.34
C SER A 283 -11.45 -19.19 -2.06
N HIS A 284 -10.96 -18.46 -3.06
CA HIS A 284 -9.75 -17.65 -2.97
C HIS A 284 -10.11 -16.18 -2.76
N ILE A 285 -9.60 -15.56 -1.69
CA ILE A 285 -9.93 -14.17 -1.32
C ILE A 285 -9.59 -13.16 -2.45
N PRO A 286 -8.42 -13.24 -3.10
CA PRO A 286 -8.09 -12.39 -4.25
C PRO A 286 -9.10 -12.48 -5.40
N ASP A 287 -9.68 -13.67 -5.67
CA ASP A 287 -10.66 -13.81 -6.77
C ASP A 287 -11.95 -13.02 -6.48
N TRP A 288 -12.41 -13.04 -5.23
CA TRP A 288 -13.55 -12.21 -4.81
C TRP A 288 -13.20 -10.73 -4.93
N TYR A 289 -12.03 -10.30 -4.45
CA TYR A 289 -11.59 -8.90 -4.55
C TYR A 289 -11.50 -8.42 -6.01
N GLU A 290 -10.97 -9.25 -6.93
CA GLU A 290 -10.92 -8.90 -8.35
C GLU A 290 -12.30 -8.94 -9.02
N TRP A 291 -13.23 -9.78 -8.55
CA TRP A 291 -14.63 -9.70 -8.96
C TRP A 291 -15.29 -8.38 -8.55
N GLU A 292 -15.00 -7.85 -7.37
CA GLU A 292 -15.45 -6.51 -6.95
C GLU A 292 -14.87 -5.43 -7.87
N ARG A 293 -13.58 -5.54 -8.23
CA ARG A 293 -12.94 -4.64 -9.21
C ARG A 293 -13.67 -4.68 -10.55
N LEU A 294 -14.05 -5.85 -11.05
CA LEU A 294 -14.79 -5.98 -12.31
C LEU A 294 -16.17 -5.30 -12.23
N ASN A 295 -16.85 -5.37 -11.08
CA ASN A 295 -18.10 -4.66 -10.88
C ASN A 295 -17.90 -3.14 -10.90
N VAL A 296 -16.86 -2.64 -10.23
CA VAL A 296 -16.50 -1.21 -10.26
C VAL A 296 -16.12 -0.76 -11.66
N ARG A 297 -15.34 -1.55 -12.41
CA ARG A 297 -15.00 -1.26 -13.80
C ARG A 297 -16.26 -1.09 -14.65
N ARG A 298 -17.25 -1.97 -14.50
CA ARG A 298 -18.52 -1.89 -15.21
C ARG A 298 -19.27 -0.59 -14.88
N GLU A 299 -19.34 -0.19 -13.61
CA GLU A 299 -19.92 1.10 -13.21
C GLU A 299 -19.20 2.30 -13.84
N VAL A 300 -17.87 2.25 -13.94
CA VAL A 300 -17.06 3.29 -14.60
C VAL A 300 -17.31 3.33 -16.11
N GLU A 301 -17.34 2.17 -16.77
CA GLU A 301 -17.59 2.05 -18.22
C GLU A 301 -19.00 2.50 -18.60
N GLU A 302 -19.99 2.24 -17.74
CA GLU A 302 -21.37 2.70 -17.89
C GLU A 302 -21.57 4.18 -17.49
N GLY A 303 -20.57 4.81 -16.86
CA GLY A 303 -20.65 6.19 -16.37
C GLY A 303 -21.55 6.38 -15.15
N THR A 304 -21.78 5.31 -14.39
CA THR A 304 -22.70 5.27 -13.24
C THR A 304 -22.00 5.30 -11.89
N TYR A 305 -20.67 5.17 -11.84
CA TYR A 305 -19.90 5.20 -10.60
C TYR A 305 -20.06 6.53 -9.84
N THR A 306 -20.50 6.44 -8.58
CA THR A 306 -20.48 7.55 -7.61
C THR A 306 -20.53 7.02 -6.18
N SER A 307 -19.85 7.70 -5.26
CA SER A 307 -20.03 7.49 -3.83
C SER A 307 -21.28 8.16 -3.27
N GLY A 308 -21.97 9.00 -4.07
CA GLY A 308 -22.86 10.02 -3.55
C GLY A 308 -22.12 11.05 -2.69
N GLU A 309 -22.87 11.96 -2.08
CA GLU A 309 -22.33 12.90 -1.11
C GLU A 309 -22.22 12.23 0.26
N LEU A 310 -20.99 12.13 0.77
CA LEU A 310 -20.69 11.58 2.08
C LEU A 310 -20.33 12.70 3.04
N ARG A 311 -20.95 12.75 4.23
CA ARG A 311 -20.43 13.61 5.31
C ARG A 311 -19.11 13.04 5.81
N VAL A 312 -18.16 13.94 6.04
CA VAL A 312 -16.79 13.57 6.41
C VAL A 312 -16.23 14.43 7.53
N HIS A 313 -15.36 13.80 8.32
CA HIS A 313 -14.38 14.46 9.18
C HIS A 313 -13.04 14.55 8.45
N VAL A 314 -12.38 15.71 8.49
CA VAL A 314 -11.09 15.92 7.80
C VAL A 314 -10.01 16.29 8.80
N ASP A 315 -8.99 15.44 8.93
CA ASP A 315 -7.74 15.74 9.63
C ASP A 315 -6.64 16.04 8.60
N THR A 316 -5.91 17.14 8.79
CA THR A 316 -4.71 17.47 8.01
C THR A 316 -3.43 17.02 8.74
N LEU A 317 -2.43 16.61 7.97
CA LEU A 317 -1.09 16.24 8.43
C LEU A 317 -0.02 17.06 7.67
N PRO A 318 0.16 18.34 8.03
CA PRO A 318 1.09 19.22 7.34
C PRO A 318 2.56 18.96 7.72
N ASN A 319 2.79 18.30 8.87
CA ASN A 319 4.12 18.00 9.41
C ASN A 319 4.16 16.71 10.24
N ALA A 320 5.33 16.38 10.78
CA ALA A 320 5.58 15.19 11.57
C ALA A 320 5.25 15.33 13.08
N LYS A 321 4.51 16.34 13.50
CA LYS A 321 4.16 16.53 14.92
C LYS A 321 2.91 15.75 15.30
N LYS A 322 1.80 16.01 14.61
CA LYS A 322 0.49 15.41 14.89
C LYS A 322 -0.50 15.71 13.77
N PHE A 323 -1.59 14.96 13.75
CA PHE A 323 -2.81 15.36 13.06
C PHE A 323 -3.37 16.64 13.63
N ILE A 324 -3.90 17.47 12.75
CA ILE A 324 -4.62 18.69 13.10
C ILE A 324 -6.01 18.56 12.51
N ARG A 325 -7.04 18.72 13.34
CA ARG A 325 -8.41 18.68 12.84
C ARG A 325 -8.66 19.92 11.99
N LEU A 326 -8.99 19.71 10.72
CA LEU A 326 -9.35 20.80 9.81
C LEU A 326 -10.81 21.20 10.03
N GLY A 327 -11.72 20.24 9.98
CA GLY A 327 -13.15 20.49 10.22
C GLY A 327 -14.04 19.33 9.80
N ASN A 328 -15.31 19.65 9.54
CA ASN A 328 -16.30 18.74 8.97
C ASN A 328 -16.68 19.24 7.57
N GLY A 329 -17.15 18.34 6.72
CA GLY A 329 -17.46 18.66 5.35
C GLY A 329 -18.17 17.54 4.61
N THR A 330 -18.11 17.61 3.29
CA THR A 330 -18.60 16.59 2.39
C THR A 330 -17.51 16.09 1.47
N MET A 331 -17.59 14.82 1.06
CA MET A 331 -16.76 14.22 0.05
C MET A 331 -17.63 13.55 -1.01
N VAL A 332 -17.29 13.76 -2.27
CA VAL A 332 -17.81 13.03 -3.42
C VAL A 332 -16.64 12.39 -4.14
N HIS A 333 -16.76 11.11 -4.48
CA HIS A 333 -15.88 10.40 -5.41
C HIS A 333 -16.73 9.85 -6.56
N ASP A 334 -16.58 10.41 -7.75
CA ASP A 334 -17.38 10.06 -8.93
C ASP A 334 -16.54 10.05 -10.21
N MET A 335 -17.19 10.07 -11.37
CA MET A 335 -16.55 10.10 -12.69
C MET A 335 -15.53 11.24 -12.90
N ASN A 336 -15.52 12.28 -12.05
CA ASN A 336 -14.58 13.40 -12.09
C ASN A 336 -13.42 13.27 -11.09
N GLY A 337 -13.42 12.24 -10.25
CA GLY A 337 -12.44 12.02 -9.18
C GLY A 337 -12.96 12.48 -7.81
N PHE A 338 -12.07 12.90 -6.91
CA PHE A 338 -12.45 13.32 -5.55
C PHE A 338 -12.70 14.82 -5.46
N THR A 339 -13.77 15.19 -4.76
CA THR A 339 -14.01 16.56 -4.27
C THR A 339 -14.30 16.48 -2.78
N VAL A 340 -13.45 17.11 -1.96
CA VAL A 340 -13.66 17.29 -0.51
C VAL A 340 -13.86 18.77 -0.24
N ARG A 341 -14.95 19.15 0.43
CA ARG A 341 -15.27 20.54 0.78
C ARG A 341 -15.74 20.63 2.21
N GLY A 342 -15.44 21.73 2.88
CA GLY A 342 -15.96 21.97 4.22
C GLY A 342 -15.60 23.33 4.74
N THR A 343 -15.85 23.52 6.03
CA THR A 343 -15.50 24.73 6.75
C THR A 343 -14.63 24.34 7.93
N ASP A 344 -13.52 25.04 8.11
CA ASP A 344 -12.67 24.83 9.28
C ASP A 344 -13.22 25.53 10.53
N PHE A 345 -12.50 25.37 11.65
CA PHE A 345 -12.92 25.96 12.93
C PHE A 345 -12.90 27.49 12.97
N ASP A 346 -12.17 28.14 12.07
CA ASP A 346 -12.13 29.61 11.97
C ASP A 346 -13.27 30.15 11.09
N GLY A 347 -14.08 29.26 10.51
CA GLY A 347 -15.15 29.61 9.57
C GLY A 347 -14.66 29.75 8.12
N ASP A 348 -13.39 29.44 7.83
CA ASP A 348 -12.85 29.54 6.48
C ASP A 348 -13.21 28.28 5.67
N PRO A 349 -13.63 28.43 4.41
CA PRO A 349 -13.87 27.28 3.54
C PRO A 349 -12.55 26.60 3.18
N PHE A 350 -12.56 25.27 3.12
CA PHE A 350 -11.48 24.47 2.56
C PHE A 350 -12.00 23.57 1.44
N GLU A 351 -11.14 23.31 0.46
CA GLU A 351 -11.45 22.42 -0.66
C GLU A 351 -10.21 21.64 -1.09
N MET A 352 -10.41 20.38 -1.44
CA MET A 352 -9.44 19.58 -2.19
C MET A 352 -10.12 18.88 -3.36
N ILE A 353 -9.58 19.09 -4.55
CA ILE A 353 -10.01 18.41 -5.77
C ILE A 353 -8.88 17.52 -6.26
N LYS A 354 -9.16 16.23 -6.45
CA LYS A 354 -8.31 15.28 -7.16
C LYS A 354 -9.02 14.81 -8.41
N THR A 355 -8.74 15.47 -9.52
CA THR A 355 -9.21 15.02 -10.84
C THR A 355 -8.71 13.62 -11.15
N VAL A 356 -9.46 12.84 -11.93
CA VAL A 356 -9.04 11.51 -12.42
C VAL A 356 -7.57 11.48 -12.90
N PRO A 357 -7.11 12.34 -13.85
CA PRO A 357 -5.73 12.29 -14.33
C PRO A 357 -4.66 12.62 -13.28
N SER A 358 -5.03 13.22 -12.15
CA SER A 358 -4.08 13.62 -11.10
C SER A 358 -3.76 12.52 -10.09
N LEU A 359 -4.51 11.42 -10.10
CA LEU A 359 -4.45 10.39 -9.06
C LEU A 359 -4.69 9.00 -9.67
N TYR A 360 -3.60 8.25 -9.90
CA TYR A 360 -3.70 6.91 -10.50
C TYR A 360 -4.15 5.82 -9.51
N SER A 361 -4.03 6.08 -8.21
CA SER A 361 -4.49 5.23 -7.11
C SER A 361 -4.54 6.09 -5.84
N CYS A 362 -5.28 5.65 -4.83
CA CYS A 362 -5.39 6.35 -3.54
C CYS A 362 -4.97 5.44 -2.39
N HIS A 363 -4.58 6.06 -1.28
CA HIS A 363 -4.29 5.33 -0.04
C HIS A 363 -5.55 5.27 0.80
N ILE A 364 -5.84 4.10 1.36
CA ILE A 364 -6.98 3.89 2.26
C ILE A 364 -6.48 3.29 3.56
N GLU A 365 -7.23 3.50 4.64
CA GLU A 365 -6.97 2.90 5.94
C GLU A 365 -8.26 2.37 6.53
N TYR A 366 -8.14 1.23 7.23
CA TYR A 366 -9.23 0.66 8.01
C TYR A 366 -9.06 1.03 9.47
N GLU A 367 -10.07 1.67 10.07
CA GLU A 367 -10.08 2.07 11.49
C GLU A 367 -8.79 2.75 11.95
N TYR A 368 -8.27 3.67 11.13
CA TYR A 368 -6.91 4.21 11.33
C TYR A 368 -6.73 4.83 12.72
N LEU A 369 -5.80 4.27 13.49
CA LEU A 369 -5.48 4.67 14.87
C LEU A 369 -6.70 4.65 15.82
N GLY A 370 -7.75 3.89 15.50
CA GLY A 370 -8.96 3.81 16.32
C GLY A 370 -9.73 5.14 16.44
N LYS A 371 -9.57 6.03 15.46
CA LYS A 371 -10.18 7.38 15.48
C LYS A 371 -11.65 7.36 15.05
N TYR A 372 -11.93 7.68 13.77
CA TYR A 372 -13.26 7.97 13.26
C TYR A 372 -13.78 6.89 12.28
N GLY A 373 -13.12 5.74 12.23
CA GLY A 373 -13.42 4.66 11.29
C GLY A 373 -12.46 4.61 10.11
N ASP A 374 -12.94 4.09 8.99
CA ASP A 374 -12.18 3.93 7.75
C ASP A 374 -11.99 5.29 7.06
N CYS A 375 -10.88 5.47 6.34
CA CYS A 375 -10.62 6.74 5.66
C CYS A 375 -9.84 6.61 4.36
N VAL A 376 -9.93 7.66 3.56
CA VAL A 376 -9.09 7.88 2.38
C VAL A 376 -8.07 8.96 2.71
N ASP A 377 -6.82 8.71 2.34
CA ASP A 377 -5.72 9.64 2.44
C ASP A 377 -5.49 10.32 1.07
N LEU A 378 -5.75 11.64 1.03
CA LEU A 378 -5.59 12.48 -0.15
C LEU A 378 -4.43 13.47 0.03
N ASN A 379 -3.46 13.41 -0.88
CA ASN A 379 -2.16 14.06 -0.70
C ASN A 379 -1.92 15.17 -1.72
N THR A 380 -1.43 16.34 -1.30
CA THR A 380 -0.70 17.30 -2.16
C THR A 380 0.81 17.19 -1.88
N LEU A 381 1.64 17.98 -2.56
CA LEU A 381 3.07 18.04 -2.23
C LEU A 381 3.33 18.68 -0.85
N GLU A 382 2.38 19.49 -0.36
CA GLU A 382 2.58 20.29 0.85
C GLU A 382 1.77 19.77 2.04
N ASP A 383 0.73 18.96 1.81
CA ASP A 383 -0.19 18.50 2.83
C ASP A 383 -0.80 17.12 2.55
N THR A 384 -1.31 16.47 3.59
CA THR A 384 -1.99 15.18 3.54
C THR A 384 -3.29 15.27 4.32
N TRP A 385 -4.42 14.99 3.68
CA TRP A 385 -5.74 14.99 4.29
C TRP A 385 -6.23 13.56 4.50
N TYR A 386 -6.47 13.22 5.76
CA TYR A 386 -7.18 12.01 6.14
C TYR A 386 -8.66 12.35 6.23
N THR A 387 -9.42 11.82 5.27
CA THR A 387 -10.85 12.10 5.08
C THR A 387 -11.64 10.88 5.52
N TYR A 388 -12.37 11.02 6.64
CA TYR A 388 -13.13 9.95 7.28
C TYR A 388 -14.62 10.13 7.01
N PRO A 389 -15.26 9.33 6.14
CA PRO A 389 -16.71 9.30 6.04
C PRO A 389 -17.36 8.89 7.36
N GLU A 390 -18.51 9.48 7.67
CA GLU A 390 -19.24 9.14 8.89
C GLU A 390 -19.72 7.68 8.88
N PRO A 391 -19.61 6.96 10.01
CA PRO A 391 -19.79 5.51 10.08
C PRO A 391 -21.25 5.05 9.94
N ASP A 392 -22.22 5.96 10.00
CA ASP A 392 -23.66 5.69 9.81
C ASP A 392 -24.10 5.71 8.34
N GLN A 393 -23.17 5.97 7.42
CA GLN A 393 -23.41 5.99 5.98
C GLN A 393 -22.95 4.68 5.34
N ASP A 394 -23.66 4.23 4.30
CA ASP A 394 -23.22 3.10 3.48
C ASP A 394 -22.08 3.58 2.55
N PHE A 395 -20.84 3.14 2.80
CA PHE A 395 -19.69 3.38 1.94
C PHE A 395 -18.65 2.25 2.03
N SER A 396 -17.69 2.24 1.11
CA SER A 396 -16.52 1.35 1.15
C SER A 396 -15.30 2.11 0.63
N VAL A 397 -14.30 2.31 1.48
CA VAL A 397 -13.01 2.88 1.04
C VAL A 397 -12.30 1.94 0.08
N THR A 398 -12.55 0.63 0.17
CA THR A 398 -12.06 -0.36 -0.80
C THR A 398 -12.64 -0.13 -2.19
N LYS A 399 -13.96 0.11 -2.29
CA LYS A 399 -14.62 0.50 -3.54
C LYS A 399 -14.01 1.78 -4.10
N MET A 400 -13.72 2.77 -3.25
CA MET A 400 -13.05 4.01 -3.68
C MET A 400 -11.64 3.77 -4.22
N ALA A 401 -10.86 2.88 -3.58
CA ALA A 401 -9.52 2.51 -4.05
C ALA A 401 -9.56 1.82 -5.42
N LEU A 402 -10.46 0.85 -5.60
CA LEU A 402 -10.70 0.17 -6.87
C LEU A 402 -11.14 1.16 -7.96
N ALA A 403 -12.09 2.04 -7.62
CA ALA A 403 -12.62 3.01 -8.56
C ALA A 403 -11.60 4.07 -8.96
N THR A 404 -10.71 4.50 -8.05
CA THR A 404 -9.64 5.45 -8.38
C THR A 404 -8.76 4.91 -9.51
N GLU A 405 -8.39 3.63 -9.42
CA GLU A 405 -7.59 2.95 -10.45
C GLU A 405 -8.38 2.75 -11.75
N GLU A 406 -9.62 2.26 -11.67
CA GLU A 406 -10.44 2.01 -12.87
C GLU A 406 -10.84 3.30 -13.61
N LEU A 407 -11.13 4.39 -12.90
CA LEU A 407 -11.35 5.72 -13.47
C LEU A 407 -10.10 6.19 -14.22
N TYR A 408 -8.93 6.06 -13.60
CA TYR A 408 -7.66 6.45 -14.22
C TYR A 408 -7.35 5.61 -15.46
N PHE A 409 -7.59 4.29 -15.41
CA PHE A 409 -7.42 3.42 -16.57
C PHE A 409 -8.41 3.74 -17.69
N ALA A 410 -9.68 4.01 -17.38
CA ALA A 410 -10.67 4.44 -18.36
C ALA A 410 -10.25 5.76 -19.03
N PHE A 411 -9.79 6.75 -18.26
CA PHE A 411 -9.24 8.00 -18.79
C PHE A 411 -8.06 7.72 -19.73
N ARG A 412 -7.14 6.83 -19.36
CA ARG A 412 -5.97 6.49 -20.17
C ARG A 412 -6.31 5.73 -21.45
N ARG A 413 -7.27 4.80 -21.41
CA ARG A 413 -7.83 4.13 -22.60
C ARG A 413 -8.45 5.15 -23.56
N ALA A 414 -9.21 6.11 -23.05
CA ALA A 414 -9.78 7.20 -23.86
C ALA A 414 -8.72 8.09 -24.54
N GLN A 415 -7.49 8.15 -23.99
CA GLN A 415 -6.35 8.86 -24.58
C GLN A 415 -5.49 7.98 -25.52
N GLY A 416 -5.86 6.71 -25.74
CA GLY A 416 -5.05 5.76 -26.51
C GLY A 416 -3.72 5.40 -25.84
N LYS A 417 -3.63 5.52 -24.50
CA LYS A 417 -2.42 5.27 -23.70
C LYS A 417 -2.66 4.22 -22.62
N GLU A 418 -3.24 3.10 -23.03
CA GLU A 418 -3.51 1.95 -22.16
C GLU A 418 -2.22 1.41 -21.54
N TYR A 419 -2.29 1.03 -20.27
CA TYR A 419 -1.16 0.43 -19.58
C TYR A 419 -1.07 -1.06 -19.83
N ALA A 420 0.16 -1.58 -19.82
CA ALA A 420 0.36 -3.01 -19.67
C ALA A 420 -0.22 -3.49 -18.32
N PRO A 421 -0.73 -4.73 -18.24
CA PRO A 421 -1.23 -5.30 -17.00
C PRO A 421 -0.25 -5.12 -15.83
N GLY A 422 -0.76 -4.73 -14.66
CA GLY A 422 0.03 -4.49 -13.45
C GLY A 422 0.70 -3.12 -13.35
N LEU A 423 0.52 -2.23 -14.34
CA LEU A 423 1.02 -0.85 -14.30
C LEU A 423 -0.09 0.20 -14.14
N ALA A 424 0.28 1.35 -13.58
CA ALA A 424 -0.53 2.57 -13.51
C ALA A 424 0.31 3.85 -13.70
#